data_AF-A0A533SJW7-F1
#
_entry.id   AF-A0A533SJW7-F1
#
_cell.length_a   1.000
_cell.length_b   1.000
_cell.length_c   1.000
_cell.angle_alpha   90.00
_cell.angle_beta   90.00
_cell.angle_gamma   90.00
#
_symmetry.space_group_name_H-M   'P 1'
#
loop_
_entity.id
_entity.type
_entity.pdbx_description
1 polymer ?
#
loop_
_entity_poly.entity_id
_entity_poly.type
_entity_poly.pdbx_seq_one_letter_code
_entity_poly.pdbx_strand_id
1 'polypeptide(L)'
;MAHVLRPIAETFQPQDYPDLLVGLSSPDDAAVWRLDDERALILTTDFFTPVVDDAYDYGAIAAANSLSDVYAMGGKPFLALNVAALPPDLPFEISAEI
;
A
#
# COMPACT_ATOMS: atom_id res chain seq x y z
N MET A 1 -4.29 -9.37 14.52
CA MET A 1 -3.37 -8.24 14.31
C MET A 1 -1.93 -8.73 14.47
N ALA A 2 -1.08 -8.48 13.47
CA ALA A 2 0.33 -8.93 13.51
C ALA A 2 1.05 -8.33 14.72
N HIS A 3 1.96 -9.10 15.35
CA HIS A 3 2.70 -8.68 16.54
C HIS A 3 3.44 -7.35 16.36
N VAL A 4 3.86 -7.05 15.13
CA VAL A 4 4.58 -5.83 14.74
C VAL A 4 3.76 -4.55 14.83
N LEU A 5 2.43 -4.62 14.73
CA LEU A 5 1.55 -3.44 14.80
C LEU A 5 1.07 -3.12 16.22
N ARG A 6 1.32 -4.01 17.20
CA ARG A 6 0.91 -3.79 18.60
C ARG A 6 1.44 -2.48 19.20
N PRO A 7 2.71 -2.07 18.99
CA PRO A 7 3.23 -0.85 19.60
C PRO A 7 2.54 0.43 19.16
N ILE A 8 1.91 0.44 17.97
CA ILE A 8 1.19 1.60 17.45
C ILE A 8 -0.32 1.51 17.65
N ALA A 9 -0.83 0.35 18.12
CA ALA A 9 -2.25 0.13 18.36
C ALA A 9 -2.82 1.11 19.41
N GLU A 10 -2.00 1.44 20.41
CA GLU A 10 -2.37 2.39 21.48
C GLU A 10 -2.26 3.85 21.02
N THR A 11 -1.56 4.11 19.93
CA THR A 11 -1.40 5.46 19.33
C THR A 11 -2.62 5.88 18.53
N PHE A 12 -3.33 4.94 17.92
CA PHE A 12 -4.49 5.21 17.07
C PHE A 12 -5.76 4.64 17.69
N GLN A 13 -6.57 5.50 18.30
CA GLN A 13 -7.86 5.09 18.81
C GLN A 13 -8.93 5.27 17.73
N PRO A 14 -9.63 4.20 17.26
CA PRO A 14 -10.57 4.31 16.15
C PRO A 14 -11.67 5.37 16.34
N GLN A 15 -12.08 5.64 17.58
CA GLN A 15 -13.06 6.69 17.90
C GLN A 15 -12.62 8.10 17.51
N ASP A 16 -11.31 8.35 17.41
CA ASP A 16 -10.77 9.66 17.02
C ASP A 16 -10.85 9.88 15.50
N TYR A 17 -11.19 8.84 14.73
CA TYR A 17 -11.23 8.83 13.27
C TYR A 17 -12.58 8.32 12.75
N PRO A 18 -13.68 9.06 12.94
CA PRO A 18 -15.04 8.61 12.58
C PRO A 18 -15.27 8.40 11.07
N ASP A 19 -14.40 8.95 10.23
CA ASP A 19 -14.40 8.77 8.77
C ASP A 19 -13.54 7.59 8.31
N LEU A 20 -12.77 6.95 9.20
CA LEU A 20 -12.02 5.73 8.89
C LEU A 20 -12.98 4.52 8.90
N LEU A 21 -13.42 4.10 7.72
CA LEU A 21 -14.37 3.01 7.53
C LEU A 21 -13.71 1.63 7.76
N VAL A 22 -12.47 1.49 7.29
CA VAL A 22 -11.63 0.29 7.48
C VAL A 22 -10.24 0.76 7.88
N GLY A 23 -9.71 0.19 8.96
CA GLY A 23 -8.44 0.60 9.55
C GLY A 23 -7.82 -0.52 10.40
N LEU A 24 -6.95 -0.17 11.35
CA LEU A 24 -6.13 -1.13 12.10
C LEU A 24 -6.93 -2.15 12.94
N SER A 25 -8.20 -1.89 13.23
CA SER A 25 -9.06 -2.78 14.02
C SER A 25 -9.58 -4.00 13.26
N SER A 26 -9.63 -3.94 11.93
CA SER A 26 -10.01 -5.05 11.05
C SER A 26 -8.83 -5.36 10.12
N PRO A 27 -8.25 -6.56 10.16
CA PRO A 27 -7.24 -6.95 9.19
C PRO A 27 -7.93 -7.09 7.83
N ASP A 28 -7.80 -6.07 6.99
CA ASP A 28 -8.29 -6.03 5.61
C ASP A 28 -7.14 -5.58 4.70
N ASP A 29 -7.29 -5.75 3.40
CA ASP A 29 -6.20 -5.55 2.42
C ASP A 29 -5.81 -4.07 2.25
N ALA A 30 -6.64 -3.13 2.72
CA ALA A 30 -6.36 -1.70 2.65
C ALA A 30 -7.08 -0.89 3.75
N ALA A 31 -6.62 0.34 3.98
CA ALA A 31 -7.38 1.33 4.74
C ALA A 31 -8.42 2.02 3.86
N VAL A 32 -9.59 2.31 4.41
CA VAL A 32 -10.68 2.99 3.69
C VAL A 32 -11.14 4.21 4.47
N TRP A 33 -11.09 5.38 3.83
CA TRP A 33 -11.45 6.67 4.41
C TRP A 33 -12.66 7.29 3.69
N ARG A 34 -13.71 7.65 4.41
CA ARG A 34 -14.89 8.31 3.86
C ARG A 34 -14.58 9.75 3.47
N LEU A 35 -14.97 10.14 2.26
CA LEU A 35 -14.90 11.53 1.80
C LEU A 35 -16.26 12.22 1.94
N ASP A 36 -17.33 11.51 1.59
CA ASP A 36 -18.73 11.94 1.72
C ASP A 36 -19.66 10.72 1.67
N ASP A 37 -20.97 10.94 1.53
CA ASP A 37 -22.00 9.90 1.53
C ASP A 37 -21.90 8.91 0.34
N GLU A 38 -21.21 9.29 -0.74
CA GLU A 38 -21.13 8.50 -1.98
C GLU A 38 -19.70 8.01 -2.30
N ARG A 39 -18.67 8.58 -1.65
CA ARG A 39 -17.26 8.35 -2.00
C ARG A 39 -16.39 8.02 -0.80
N ALA A 40 -15.46 7.10 -1.03
CA ALA A 40 -14.38 6.78 -0.10
C ALA A 40 -13.05 6.67 -0.85
N LEU A 41 -11.96 6.92 -0.14
CA LEU A 41 -10.59 6.73 -0.57
C LEU A 41 -10.09 5.40 -0.03
N ILE A 42 -9.51 4.58 -0.91
CA ILE A 42 -8.82 3.35 -0.55
C ILE A 42 -7.32 3.63 -0.58
N LEU A 43 -6.64 3.31 0.51
CA LEU A 43 -5.21 3.49 0.67
C LEU A 43 -4.57 2.16 1.06
N THR A 44 -3.69 1.67 0.19
CA THR A 44 -2.82 0.53 0.45
C THR A 44 -1.37 0.91 0.19
N THR A 45 -0.44 0.19 0.79
CA THR A 45 0.98 0.28 0.49
C THR A 45 1.61 -1.11 0.63
N ASP A 46 2.28 -1.54 -0.43
CA ASP A 46 3.02 -2.78 -0.48
C ASP A 46 4.35 -2.54 -1.19
N PHE A 47 5.41 -3.09 -0.61
CA PHE A 47 6.74 -3.13 -1.20
C PHE A 47 7.46 -4.37 -0.69
N PHE A 48 8.34 -4.94 -1.51
CA PHE A 48 9.07 -6.16 -1.17
C PHE A 48 10.42 -6.20 -1.89
N THR A 49 11.28 -7.14 -1.51
CA THR A 49 12.58 -7.34 -2.17
C THR A 49 12.38 -7.95 -3.57
N PRO A 50 13.32 -7.76 -4.52
CA PRO A 50 13.22 -8.34 -5.85
C PRO A 50 12.91 -9.85 -5.84
N VAL A 51 11.90 -10.24 -6.63
CA VAL A 51 11.45 -11.65 -6.77
C VAL A 51 11.83 -12.28 -8.11
N VAL A 52 12.31 -11.46 -9.04
CA VAL A 52 12.78 -11.82 -10.38
C VAL A 52 14.01 -10.97 -10.73
N ASP A 53 14.79 -11.41 -11.72
CA ASP A 53 16.06 -10.78 -12.10
C ASP A 53 15.90 -9.57 -13.03
N ASP A 54 14.84 -9.56 -13.86
CA ASP A 54 14.55 -8.44 -14.77
C ASP A 54 13.90 -7.29 -14.00
N ALA A 55 14.48 -6.09 -14.12
CA ALA A 55 14.08 -4.93 -13.34
C ALA A 55 12.67 -4.43 -13.70
N TYR A 56 12.34 -4.45 -14.99
CA TYR A 56 11.02 -4.04 -15.46
C TYR A 56 9.95 -5.02 -15.00
N ASP A 57 10.20 -6.33 -15.14
CA ASP A 57 9.28 -7.35 -14.67
C ASP A 57 9.09 -7.27 -13.15
N TYR A 58 10.15 -7.02 -12.39
CA TYR A 58 10.05 -6.77 -10.95
C TYR A 58 9.15 -5.56 -10.64
N GLY A 59 9.38 -4.41 -11.28
CA GLY A 59 8.57 -3.20 -11.10
C GLY A 59 7.10 -3.45 -11.47
N ALA A 60 6.84 -4.13 -12.57
CA ALA A 60 5.50 -4.49 -13.02
C ALA A 60 4.79 -5.43 -12.03
N ILE A 61 5.48 -6.44 -11.50
CA ILE A 61 4.94 -7.35 -10.48
C ILE A 61 4.63 -6.60 -9.19
N ALA A 62 5.55 -5.74 -8.73
CA ALA A 62 5.36 -4.93 -7.52
C ALA A 62 4.16 -3.98 -7.67
N ALA A 63 4.08 -3.24 -8.77
CA ALA A 63 2.96 -2.36 -9.05
C ALA A 63 1.62 -3.11 -9.16
N ALA A 64 1.60 -4.26 -9.83
CA ALA A 64 0.40 -5.08 -9.94
C ALA A 64 -0.08 -5.61 -8.59
N ASN A 65 0.85 -6.05 -7.73
CA ASN A 65 0.54 -6.50 -6.37
C ASN A 65 -0.06 -5.36 -5.55
N SER A 66 0.60 -4.20 -5.47
CA SER A 66 0.12 -3.07 -4.67
C SER A 66 -1.19 -2.48 -5.19
N LEU A 67 -1.47 -2.57 -6.50
CA LEU A 67 -2.77 -2.18 -7.06
C LEU A 67 -3.88 -3.20 -6.81
N SER A 68 -3.52 -4.47 -6.54
CA SER A 68 -4.49 -5.55 -6.41
C SER A 68 -5.41 -5.38 -5.19
N ASP A 69 -4.92 -4.82 -4.08
CA ASP A 69 -5.76 -4.57 -2.89
C ASP A 69 -6.87 -3.57 -3.20
N VAL A 70 -6.58 -2.54 -4.00
CA VAL A 70 -7.60 -1.55 -4.41
C VAL A 70 -8.71 -2.25 -5.21
N TYR A 71 -8.35 -3.17 -6.10
CA TYR A 71 -9.34 -3.96 -6.85
C TYR A 71 -10.08 -4.96 -5.96
N ALA A 72 -9.40 -5.61 -5.01
CA ALA A 72 -10.00 -6.54 -4.05
C ALA A 72 -11.06 -5.84 -3.18
N MET A 73 -10.80 -4.59 -2.80
CA MET A 73 -11.73 -3.73 -2.07
C MET A 73 -12.82 -3.11 -2.96
N GLY A 74 -12.91 -3.48 -4.24
CA GLY A 74 -13.92 -3.00 -5.18
C GLY A 74 -13.69 -1.57 -5.69
N GLY A 75 -12.50 -1.01 -5.47
CA GLY A 75 -12.13 0.33 -5.91
C GLY A 75 -11.60 0.40 -7.33
N LYS A 76 -11.34 1.64 -7.77
CA LYS A 76 -10.67 1.94 -9.04
C LYS A 76 -9.42 2.78 -8.77
N PRO A 77 -8.22 2.27 -9.06
CA PRO A 77 -7.00 3.07 -8.93
C PRO A 77 -7.02 4.30 -9.84
N PHE A 78 -6.58 5.44 -9.30
CA PHE A 78 -6.44 6.69 -10.06
C PHE A 78 -5.16 7.46 -9.74
N LEU A 79 -4.43 7.02 -8.71
CA LEU A 79 -3.17 7.59 -8.24
C LEU A 79 -2.30 6.45 -7.70
N ALA A 80 -0.98 6.55 -7.87
CA ALA A 80 0.00 5.69 -7.24
C ALA A 80 1.22 6.52 -6.80
N LEU A 81 1.87 6.10 -5.72
CA LEU A 81 3.16 6.64 -5.27
C LEU A 81 4.17 5.50 -5.30
N ASN A 82 5.26 5.66 -6.06
CA ASN A 82 6.34 4.69 -6.05
C ASN A 82 7.14 4.78 -4.73
N VAL A 83 7.30 3.66 -4.04
CA VAL A 83 8.07 3.54 -2.80
C VAL A 83 9.20 2.56 -3.04
N ALA A 84 10.43 3.07 -3.16
CA ALA A 84 11.60 2.28 -3.47
C ALA A 84 12.74 2.56 -2.46
N ALA A 85 13.38 1.48 -2.00
CA ALA A 85 14.62 1.52 -1.26
C ALA A 85 15.70 0.86 -2.11
N LEU A 86 16.59 1.66 -2.70
CA LEU A 86 17.60 1.20 -3.65
C LEU A 86 19.00 1.27 -3.02
N PRO A 87 19.88 0.29 -3.28
CA PRO A 87 21.29 0.39 -2.93
C PRO A 87 21.92 1.64 -3.57
N PRO A 88 22.83 2.34 -2.87
CA PRO A 88 23.44 3.58 -3.36
C PRO A 88 24.33 3.36 -4.59
N ASP A 89 24.78 2.13 -4.81
CA ASP A 89 25.65 1.70 -5.91
C ASP A 89 24.88 0.98 -7.03
N LEU A 90 23.55 0.93 -6.98
CA LEU A 90 22.74 0.34 -8.04
C LEU A 90 22.90 1.18 -9.33
N PRO A 91 23.26 0.57 -10.48
CA PRO A 91 23.34 1.29 -11.75
C PRO A 91 22.02 2.00 -12.07
N PHE A 92 22.13 3.25 -12.53
CA PHE A 92 20.96 4.09 -12.79
C PHE A 92 20.02 3.45 -13.82
N GLU A 93 20.59 2.80 -14.83
CA GLU A 93 19.85 2.12 -15.90
C GLU A 93 18.95 1.00 -15.35
N ILE A 94 19.38 0.32 -14.27
CA ILE A 94 18.55 -0.69 -13.61
C ILE A 94 17.45 -0.01 -12.80
N SER A 95 17.79 1.03 -12.02
CA SER A 95 16.80 1.75 -11.20
C SER A 95 15.72 2.46 -12.01
N ALA A 96 16.02 2.86 -13.25
CA ALA A 96 15.10 3.57 -14.12
C ALA A 96 14.03 2.67 -14.75
N GLU A 97 14.26 1.36 -14.77
CA GLU A 97 13.32 0.35 -15.27
C GLU A 97 12.33 -0.13 -14.21
N ILE A 98 12.57 0.19 -12.92
CA ILE A 98 11.69 -0.13 -11.77
C ILE A 98 10.66 0.98 -11.57
#